data_AF-A0A9D8B6W7-F1
#
_entry.id   AF-A0A9D8B6W7-F1
#
_cell.length_a   1.000
_cell.length_b   1.000
_cell.length_c   1.000
_cell.angle_alpha   90.00
_cell.angle_beta   90.00
_cell.angle_gamma   90.00
#
_symmetry.space_group_name_H-M   'P 1'
#
loop_
_entity.id
_entity.type
_entity.pdbx_description
1 polymer ?
#
loop_
_entity_poly.entity_id
_entity_poly.type
_entity_poly.pdbx_seq_one_letter_code
_entity_poly.pdbx_strand_id
1 'polypeptide(L)'
;MPACQIAAAPTLEEIEREIAAAARQRIEAALRDLNETRARIERERNARDATLKAMQERAGKTRAELDGLAGERAEMERRAQTFLTGDALQATREKIHLAFNVRQLELEDALALAEADAQEMQTQIQAALISDALELQLAEQYLAQLETVAPDVAESVRLAATAQENLAAARQAVHDGLLRDAEVLLAKAKAGNPEPTQVGAVEQMLADARKNQTARDLVARINAVGDQPGAVRRIKQLVEEAETAGVANRVSSVANRAFEAARRTINARYAQARPIADHLVAEGFLPVVGDGRIEAWKSVARHTHAPDTESDNTWELDHVLSLRANGVWKTEKPRVAVTRKDLPPRAQHSRWYHAWVSAQNTTA
;
A
#
# COMPACT_ATOMS: atom_id res chain seq x y z
N MET A 1 29.44 -64.34 32.17
CA MET A 1 29.80 -62.93 32.39
C MET A 1 29.14 -62.11 31.30
N PRO A 2 28.22 -61.18 31.61
CA PRO A 2 27.62 -60.34 30.59
C PRO A 2 28.65 -59.31 30.13
N ALA A 3 28.83 -59.21 28.81
CA ALA A 3 29.66 -58.19 28.19
C ALA A 3 29.08 -56.81 28.51
N CYS A 4 29.89 -55.97 29.15
CA CYS A 4 29.55 -54.57 29.37
C CYS A 4 29.53 -53.87 28.01
N GLN A 5 28.33 -53.64 27.47
CA GLN A 5 28.17 -52.78 26.29
C GLN A 5 28.45 -51.35 26.72
N ILE A 6 29.64 -50.85 26.39
CA ILE A 6 29.96 -49.43 26.51
C ILE A 6 29.10 -48.72 25.45
N ALA A 7 28.04 -48.03 25.88
CA ALA A 7 27.27 -47.17 25.01
C ALA A 7 28.23 -46.17 24.34
N ALA A 8 28.12 -45.99 23.02
CA ALA A 8 28.93 -45.03 22.28
C ALA A 8 28.74 -43.64 22.89
N ALA A 9 29.85 -42.96 23.18
CA ALA A 9 29.79 -41.60 23.70
C ALA A 9 29.12 -40.69 22.64
N PRO A 10 28.13 -39.87 23.03
CA PRO A 10 27.47 -38.97 22.10
C PRO A 10 28.47 -37.96 21.53
N THR A 11 28.28 -37.60 20.27
CA THR A 11 29.08 -36.58 19.60
C THR A 11 28.71 -35.19 20.10
N LEU A 12 29.63 -34.22 19.95
CA LEU A 12 29.36 -32.83 20.31
C LEU A 12 28.14 -32.27 19.55
N GLU A 13 27.96 -32.65 18.28
CA GLU A 13 26.79 -32.24 17.48
C GLU A 13 25.46 -32.80 18.03
N GLU A 14 25.46 -34.03 18.55
CA GLU A 14 24.27 -34.62 19.17
C GLU A 14 23.91 -33.90 20.48
N ILE A 15 24.93 -33.58 21.30
CA ILE A 15 24.75 -32.82 22.54
C ILE A 15 24.22 -31.40 22.24
N GLU A 16 24.78 -30.72 21.24
CA GLU A 16 24.32 -29.37 20.84
C GLU A 16 22.87 -29.39 20.33
N ARG A 17 22.48 -30.40 19.55
CA ARG A 17 21.08 -30.57 19.10
C ARG A 17 20.13 -30.83 20.26
N GLU A 18 20.51 -31.66 21.23
CA GLU A 18 19.70 -31.92 22.42
C GLU A 18 19.52 -30.65 23.27
N ILE A 19 20.59 -29.88 23.46
CA ILE A 19 20.55 -28.59 24.17
C ILE A 19 19.63 -27.60 23.43
N ALA A 20 19.76 -27.49 22.10
CA ALA A 20 18.92 -26.60 21.30
C ALA A 20 17.44 -27.01 21.33
N ALA A 21 17.15 -28.31 21.29
CA ALA A 21 15.78 -28.83 21.40
C ALA A 21 15.17 -28.54 22.79
N ALA A 22 15.94 -28.75 23.86
CA ALA A 22 15.51 -28.43 25.22
C ALA A 22 15.33 -26.91 25.43
N ALA A 23 16.23 -26.09 24.88
CA ALA A 23 16.11 -24.63 24.89
C ALA A 23 14.85 -24.17 24.16
N ARG A 24 14.55 -24.75 22.99
CA ARG A 24 13.34 -24.47 22.21
C ARG A 24 12.08 -24.73 23.04
N GLN A 25 11.98 -25.93 23.63
CA GLN A 25 10.83 -26.31 24.45
C GLN A 25 10.64 -25.36 25.65
N ARG A 26 11.73 -24.96 26.32
CA ARG A 26 11.66 -24.05 27.47
C ARG A 26 11.24 -22.64 27.07
N ILE A 27 11.79 -22.11 25.97
CA ILE A 27 11.43 -20.78 25.45
C ILE A 27 9.98 -20.76 24.96
N GLU A 28 9.53 -21.80 24.25
CA GLU A 28 8.14 -21.95 23.81
C GLU A 28 7.16 -22.00 25.00
N ALA A 29 7.50 -22.76 26.04
CA ALA A 29 6.71 -22.82 27.26
C ALA A 29 6.67 -21.45 27.96
N ALA A 30 7.82 -20.80 28.16
CA ALA A 30 7.89 -19.49 28.81
C ALA A 30 7.10 -18.40 28.03
N LEU A 31 7.13 -18.43 26.70
CA LEU A 31 6.33 -17.53 25.86
C LEU A 31 4.83 -17.80 26.00
N ARG A 32 4.43 -19.08 26.05
CA ARG A 32 3.03 -19.47 26.28
C ARG A 32 2.56 -18.97 27.65
N ASP A 33 3.32 -19.26 28.69
CA ASP A 33 3.01 -18.85 30.06
C ASP A 33 2.89 -17.33 30.18
N LEU A 34 3.82 -16.57 29.56
CA LEU A 34 3.75 -15.11 29.52
C LEU A 34 2.47 -14.61 28.86
N ASN A 35 2.07 -15.19 27.73
CA ASN A 35 0.87 -14.79 27.01
C ASN A 35 -0.41 -15.16 27.78
N GLU A 36 -0.44 -16.33 28.43
CA GLU A 36 -1.55 -16.74 29.29
C GLU A 36 -1.68 -15.81 30.51
N THR A 37 -0.57 -15.45 31.14
CA THR A 37 -0.55 -14.48 32.24
C THR A 37 -1.06 -13.11 31.80
N ARG A 38 -0.62 -12.60 30.65
CA ARG A 38 -1.15 -11.34 30.07
C ARG A 38 -2.66 -11.41 29.86
N ALA A 39 -3.14 -12.47 29.22
CA ALA A 39 -4.57 -12.65 28.95
C ALA A 39 -5.41 -12.84 30.23
N ARG A 40 -4.85 -13.47 31.27
CA ARG A 40 -5.49 -13.60 32.58
C ARG A 40 -5.60 -12.24 33.28
N ILE A 41 -4.49 -11.50 33.37
CA ILE A 41 -4.44 -10.17 33.96
C ILE A 41 -5.42 -9.21 33.27
N GLU A 42 -5.47 -9.22 31.94
CA GLU A 42 -6.40 -8.37 31.19
C GLU A 42 -7.86 -8.68 31.51
N ARG A 43 -8.24 -9.97 31.58
CA ARG A 43 -9.60 -10.37 31.99
C ARG A 43 -9.93 -9.94 33.41
N GLU A 44 -9.00 -10.09 34.35
CA GLU A 44 -9.21 -9.69 35.73
C GLU A 44 -9.31 -8.16 35.87
N ARG A 45 -8.50 -7.39 35.14
CA ARG A 45 -8.63 -5.92 35.08
C ARG A 45 -9.99 -5.49 34.55
N ASN A 46 -10.42 -6.07 33.43
CA ASN A 46 -11.74 -5.78 32.86
C ASN A 46 -12.88 -6.10 33.85
N ALA A 47 -12.76 -7.21 34.60
CA ALA A 47 -13.73 -7.56 35.63
C ALA A 47 -13.75 -6.55 36.78
N ARG A 48 -12.58 -6.14 37.29
CA ARG A 48 -12.45 -5.16 38.35
C ARG A 48 -13.00 -3.79 37.94
N ASP A 49 -12.70 -3.34 36.73
CA ASP A 49 -13.21 -2.08 36.18
C ASP A 49 -14.74 -2.10 36.03
N ALA A 50 -15.30 -3.24 35.60
CA ALA A 50 -16.75 -3.42 35.53
C ALA A 50 -17.40 -3.34 36.92
N THR A 51 -16.80 -3.97 37.94
CA THR A 51 -17.27 -3.88 39.33
C THR A 51 -17.19 -2.46 39.87
N LEU A 52 -16.06 -1.75 39.67
CA LEU A 52 -15.90 -0.37 40.10
C LEU A 52 -16.96 0.54 39.46
N LYS A 53 -17.19 0.39 38.15
CA LYS A 53 -18.21 1.15 37.43
C LYS A 53 -19.61 0.89 38.00
N ALA A 54 -19.96 -0.35 38.30
CA ALA A 54 -21.24 -0.68 38.91
C ALA A 54 -21.42 -0.02 40.30
N MET A 55 -20.37 0.03 41.12
CA MET A 55 -20.41 0.71 42.42
C MET A 55 -20.54 2.23 42.27
N GLN A 56 -19.80 2.84 41.34
CA GLN A 56 -19.90 4.27 41.03
C GLN A 56 -21.29 4.64 40.49
N GLU A 57 -21.88 3.80 39.63
CA GLU A 57 -23.25 4.01 39.14
C GLU A 57 -24.28 3.93 40.28
N ARG A 58 -24.09 3.01 41.23
CA ARG A 58 -24.94 2.92 42.42
C ARG A 58 -24.85 4.20 43.25
N ALA A 59 -23.63 4.66 43.58
CA ALA A 59 -23.42 5.91 44.30
C ALA A 59 -24.02 7.11 43.56
N GLY A 60 -23.84 7.18 42.23
CA GLY A 60 -24.41 8.24 41.39
C GLY A 60 -25.95 8.26 41.41
N LYS A 61 -26.59 7.09 41.36
CA LYS A 61 -28.06 6.99 41.47
C LYS A 61 -28.55 7.44 42.85
N THR A 62 -27.91 6.98 43.92
CA THR A 62 -28.29 7.38 45.28
C THR A 62 -28.10 8.88 45.52
N ARG A 63 -27.02 9.47 44.98
CA ARG A 63 -26.82 10.92 45.02
C ARG A 63 -27.92 11.67 44.25
N ALA A 64 -28.28 11.20 43.07
CA ALA A 64 -29.36 11.83 42.29
C ALA A 64 -30.72 11.76 43.00
N GLU A 65 -31.03 10.66 43.67
CA GLU A 65 -32.23 10.53 44.52
C GLU A 65 -32.20 11.52 45.69
N LEU A 66 -31.04 11.67 46.36
CA LEU A 66 -30.88 12.62 47.46
C LEU A 66 -31.06 14.08 47.00
N ASP A 67 -30.48 14.44 45.86
CA ASP A 67 -30.58 15.79 45.29
C ASP A 67 -32.04 16.11 44.86
N GLY A 68 -32.79 15.11 44.36
CA GLY A 68 -34.19 15.26 43.97
C GLY A 68 -35.17 15.36 45.15
N LEU A 69 -34.78 14.86 46.32
CA LEU A 69 -35.64 14.71 47.50
C LEU A 69 -36.24 16.04 47.98
N ALA A 70 -35.48 17.13 47.93
CA ALA A 70 -35.95 18.46 48.30
C ALA A 70 -37.07 18.97 47.36
N GLY A 71 -36.99 18.65 46.07
CA GLY A 71 -38.01 18.99 45.07
C GLY A 71 -39.32 18.23 45.31
N GLU A 72 -39.21 16.92 45.56
CA GLU A 72 -40.36 16.06 45.87
C GLU A 72 -41.07 16.51 47.17
N ARG A 73 -40.28 16.87 48.19
CA ARG A 73 -40.81 17.43 49.44
C ARG A 73 -41.59 18.71 49.20
N ALA A 74 -41.01 19.66 48.46
CA ALA A 74 -41.66 20.93 48.15
C ALA A 74 -42.96 20.73 47.35
N GLU A 75 -43.00 19.74 46.44
CA GLU A 75 -44.21 19.41 45.70
C GLU A 75 -45.30 18.82 46.61
N MET A 76 -44.96 17.87 47.49
CA MET A 76 -45.91 17.31 48.46
C MET A 76 -46.45 18.38 49.41
N GLU A 77 -45.59 19.27 49.92
CA GLU A 77 -46.00 20.38 50.78
C GLU A 77 -46.96 21.33 50.06
N ARG A 78 -46.70 21.64 48.78
CA ARG A 78 -47.60 22.45 47.95
C ARG A 78 -48.95 21.76 47.76
N ARG A 79 -48.97 20.47 47.43
CA ARG A 79 -50.20 19.69 47.29
C ARG A 79 -51.00 19.68 48.60
N ALA A 80 -50.35 19.46 49.74
CA ALA A 80 -51.00 19.51 51.05
C ALA A 80 -51.63 20.89 51.29
N GLN A 81 -50.92 21.98 50.97
CA GLN A 81 -51.43 23.35 51.12
C GLN A 81 -52.63 23.67 50.21
N THR A 82 -52.71 23.04 49.03
CA THR A 82 -53.85 23.21 48.11
C THR A 82 -55.13 22.54 48.64
N PHE A 83 -55.02 21.39 49.32
CA PHE A 83 -56.18 20.56 49.66
C PHE A 83 -56.55 20.54 51.15
N LEU A 84 -55.65 20.96 52.04
CA LEU A 84 -55.85 20.93 53.50
C LEU A 84 -55.73 22.33 54.10
N THR A 85 -56.39 22.56 55.23
CA THR A 85 -56.35 23.83 55.98
C THR A 85 -56.31 23.58 57.50
N GLY A 86 -55.96 24.62 58.27
CA GLY A 86 -55.95 24.57 59.73
C GLY A 86 -55.07 23.45 60.31
N ASP A 87 -55.54 22.81 61.39
CA ASP A 87 -54.81 21.77 62.11
C ASP A 87 -54.48 20.55 61.24
N ALA A 88 -55.38 20.20 60.30
CA ALA A 88 -55.16 19.08 59.39
C ALA A 88 -53.97 19.32 58.44
N LEU A 89 -53.79 20.56 57.97
CA LEU A 89 -52.63 20.96 57.16
C LEU A 89 -51.35 20.90 58.00
N GLN A 90 -51.39 21.41 59.23
CA GLN A 90 -50.23 21.42 60.11
C GLN A 90 -49.75 20.00 60.45
N ALA A 91 -50.66 19.13 60.89
CA ALA A 91 -50.34 17.74 61.19
C ALA A 91 -49.83 16.97 59.96
N THR A 92 -50.34 17.29 58.76
CA THR A 92 -49.86 16.65 57.52
C THR A 92 -48.46 17.15 57.13
N ARG A 93 -48.17 18.44 57.28
CA ARG A 93 -46.83 18.99 57.04
C ARG A 93 -45.79 18.37 57.95
N GLU A 94 -46.08 18.23 59.24
CA GLU A 94 -45.17 17.56 60.19
C GLU A 94 -44.87 16.11 59.78
N LYS A 95 -45.88 15.36 59.31
CA LYS A 95 -45.69 14.01 58.78
C LYS A 95 -44.85 13.99 57.51
N ILE A 96 -45.07 14.94 56.58
CA ILE A 96 -44.25 15.08 55.37
C ILE A 96 -42.80 15.34 55.77
N HIS A 97 -42.53 16.31 56.63
CA HIS A 97 -41.18 16.61 57.10
C HIS A 97 -40.51 15.38 57.75
N LEU A 98 -41.22 14.67 58.64
CA LEU A 98 -40.66 13.48 59.28
C LEU A 98 -40.33 12.39 58.27
N ALA A 99 -41.25 12.08 57.34
CA ALA A 99 -41.04 11.05 56.33
C ALA A 99 -39.84 11.39 55.41
N PHE A 100 -39.72 12.64 54.99
CA PHE A 100 -38.61 13.10 54.16
C PHE A 100 -37.28 13.15 54.92
N ASN A 101 -37.28 13.52 56.20
CA ASN A 101 -36.07 13.47 57.02
C ASN A 101 -35.56 12.04 57.20
N VAL A 102 -36.46 11.07 57.43
CA VAL A 102 -36.09 9.65 57.52
C VAL A 102 -35.52 9.17 56.18
N ARG A 103 -36.20 9.47 55.06
CA ARG A 103 -35.72 9.09 53.73
C ARG A 103 -34.38 9.73 53.38
N GLN A 104 -34.16 10.98 53.81
CA GLN A 104 -32.88 11.67 53.63
C GLN A 104 -31.76 10.92 54.34
N LEU A 105 -31.95 10.56 55.62
CA LEU A 105 -30.98 9.79 56.39
C LEU A 105 -30.69 8.41 55.75
N GLU A 106 -31.73 7.70 55.31
CA GLU A 106 -31.56 6.41 54.61
C GLU A 106 -30.71 6.55 53.33
N LEU A 107 -30.92 7.62 52.55
CA LEU A 107 -30.18 7.89 51.33
C LEU A 107 -28.75 8.36 51.61
N GLU A 108 -28.53 9.15 52.65
CA GLU A 108 -27.20 9.57 53.11
C GLU A 108 -26.37 8.36 53.56
N ASP A 109 -26.96 7.46 54.35
CA ASP A 109 -26.31 6.22 54.78
C ASP A 109 -26.01 5.30 53.59
N ALA A 110 -26.97 5.13 52.67
CA ALA A 110 -26.78 4.34 51.46
C ALA A 110 -25.70 4.92 50.54
N LEU A 111 -25.60 6.25 50.44
CA LEU A 111 -24.57 6.94 49.68
C LEU A 111 -23.19 6.74 50.32
N ALA A 112 -23.09 6.91 51.64
CA ALA A 112 -21.84 6.70 52.38
C ALA A 112 -21.32 5.26 52.21
N LEU A 113 -22.21 4.27 52.26
CA LEU A 113 -21.86 2.87 52.01
C LEU A 113 -21.39 2.65 50.56
N ALA A 114 -22.13 3.18 49.58
CA ALA A 114 -21.77 3.01 48.17
C ALA A 114 -20.44 3.72 47.80
N GLU A 115 -20.17 4.89 48.40
CA GLU A 115 -18.90 5.59 48.23
C GLU A 115 -17.74 4.83 48.91
N ALA A 116 -17.98 4.23 50.09
CA ALA A 116 -17.00 3.38 50.75
C ALA A 116 -16.68 2.12 49.93
N ASP A 117 -17.69 1.42 49.40
CA ASP A 117 -17.52 0.25 48.53
C ASP A 117 -16.70 0.61 47.28
N ALA A 118 -17.00 1.76 46.65
CA ALA A 118 -16.25 2.23 45.49
C ALA A 118 -14.78 2.55 45.82
N GLN A 119 -14.53 3.20 46.96
CA GLN A 119 -13.19 3.53 47.43
C GLN A 119 -12.37 2.29 47.79
N GLU A 120 -13.00 1.30 48.43
CA GLU A 120 -12.37 0.01 48.73
C GLU A 120 -12.00 -0.70 47.42
N MET A 121 -12.93 -0.80 46.47
CA MET A 121 -12.67 -1.41 45.16
C MET A 121 -11.54 -0.70 44.41
N GLN A 122 -11.49 0.64 44.46
CA GLN A 122 -10.41 1.40 43.86
C GLN A 122 -9.05 1.10 44.50
N THR A 123 -9.03 0.92 45.83
CA THR A 123 -7.81 0.54 46.57
C THR A 123 -7.37 -0.87 46.20
N GLN A 124 -8.31 -1.82 46.09
CA GLN A 124 -8.03 -3.19 45.64
C GLN A 124 -7.48 -3.22 44.21
N ILE A 125 -8.02 -2.38 43.31
CA ILE A 125 -7.49 -2.23 41.94
C ILE A 125 -6.04 -1.74 41.96
N GLN A 126 -5.73 -0.72 42.76
CA GLN A 126 -4.36 -0.21 42.86
C GLN A 126 -3.38 -1.27 43.38
N ALA A 127 -3.77 -2.05 44.38
CA ALA A 127 -2.95 -3.15 44.89
C ALA A 127 -2.77 -4.26 43.84
N ALA A 128 -3.85 -4.62 43.13
CA ALA A 128 -3.81 -5.61 42.05
C ALA A 128 -2.90 -5.16 40.90
N LEU A 129 -2.91 -3.87 40.52
CA LEU A 129 -2.04 -3.36 39.45
C LEU A 129 -0.55 -3.56 39.76
N ILE A 130 -0.14 -3.39 41.03
CA ILE A 130 1.23 -3.62 41.46
C ILE A 130 1.57 -5.12 41.38
N SER A 131 0.67 -5.98 41.85
CA SER A 131 0.84 -7.43 41.79
C SER A 131 0.91 -7.94 40.34
N ASP A 132 0.00 -7.49 39.47
CA ASP A 132 -0.04 -7.81 38.04
C ASP A 132 1.27 -7.41 37.36
N ALA A 133 1.78 -6.20 37.66
CA ALA A 133 3.02 -5.69 37.09
C ALA A 133 4.23 -6.53 37.52
N LEU A 134 4.30 -6.93 38.79
CA LEU A 134 5.37 -7.77 39.30
C LEU A 134 5.34 -9.16 38.65
N GLU A 135 4.16 -9.78 38.51
CA GLU A 135 4.03 -11.09 37.88
C GLU A 135 4.47 -11.06 36.41
N LEU A 136 4.05 -10.04 35.65
CA LEU A 136 4.50 -9.85 34.27
C LEU A 136 6.01 -9.62 34.19
N GLN A 137 6.56 -8.78 35.06
CA GLN A 137 7.99 -8.51 35.10
C GLN A 137 8.80 -9.80 35.37
N LEU A 138 8.34 -10.66 36.28
CA LEU A 138 9.02 -11.92 36.57
C LEU A 138 8.98 -12.89 35.38
N ALA A 139 7.82 -13.01 34.72
CA ALA A 139 7.68 -13.85 33.52
C ALA A 139 8.54 -13.33 32.35
N GLU A 140 8.58 -12.01 32.15
CA GLU A 140 9.42 -11.36 31.13
C GLU A 140 10.91 -11.52 31.43
N GLN A 141 11.33 -11.37 32.69
CA GLN A 141 12.72 -11.60 33.09
C GLN A 141 13.14 -13.05 32.89
N TYR A 142 12.28 -14.02 33.24
CA TYR A 142 12.57 -15.44 33.03
C TYR A 142 12.75 -15.76 31.53
N LEU A 143 11.84 -15.25 30.68
CA LEU A 143 11.98 -15.38 29.24
C LEU A 143 13.28 -14.73 28.73
N ALA A 144 13.58 -13.49 29.15
CA ALA A 144 14.78 -12.78 28.72
C ALA A 144 16.08 -13.51 29.12
N GLN A 145 16.11 -14.16 30.28
CA GLN A 145 17.23 -15.01 30.69
C GLN A 145 17.42 -16.20 29.74
N LEU A 146 16.33 -16.89 29.39
CA LEU A 146 16.39 -18.00 28.43
C LEU A 146 16.86 -17.54 27.05
N GLU A 147 16.37 -16.39 26.58
CA GLU A 147 16.74 -15.82 25.28
C GLU A 147 18.20 -15.36 25.23
N THR A 148 18.76 -14.89 26.35
CA THR A 148 20.18 -14.53 26.46
C THR A 148 21.09 -15.76 26.36
N VAL A 149 20.65 -16.89 26.91
CA VAL A 149 21.41 -18.15 26.90
C VAL A 149 21.35 -18.85 25.53
N ALA A 150 20.26 -18.70 24.78
CA ALA A 150 20.07 -19.32 23.47
C ALA A 150 19.44 -18.36 22.45
N PRO A 151 20.18 -17.35 21.96
CA PRO A 151 19.64 -16.28 21.11
C PRO A 151 19.09 -16.78 19.76
N ASP A 152 19.79 -17.69 19.09
CA ASP A 152 19.35 -18.23 17.80
C ASP A 152 18.07 -19.06 17.93
N VAL A 153 17.96 -19.82 19.03
CA VAL A 153 16.75 -20.59 19.34
C VAL A 153 15.60 -19.64 19.65
N ALA A 154 15.83 -18.60 20.44
CA ALA A 154 14.84 -17.57 20.76
C ALA A 154 14.29 -16.87 19.52
N GLU A 155 15.16 -16.45 18.61
CA GLU A 155 14.74 -15.84 17.35
C GLU A 155 13.85 -16.80 16.54
N SER A 156 14.26 -18.06 16.41
CA SER A 156 13.47 -19.07 15.69
C SER A 156 12.09 -19.32 16.32
N VAL A 157 12.01 -19.32 17.66
CA VAL A 157 10.75 -19.50 18.39
C VAL A 157 9.85 -18.28 18.22
N ARG A 158 10.40 -17.06 18.30
CA ARG A 158 9.63 -15.82 18.07
C ARG A 158 9.08 -15.75 16.65
N LEU A 159 9.88 -16.13 15.66
CA LEU A 159 9.45 -16.20 14.26
C LEU A 159 8.34 -17.23 14.09
N ALA A 160 8.44 -18.40 14.72
CA ALA A 160 7.40 -19.42 14.70
C ALA A 160 6.10 -18.94 15.38
N ALA A 161 6.21 -18.32 16.56
CA ALA A 161 5.07 -17.80 17.32
C ALA A 161 4.31 -16.71 16.54
N THR A 162 5.03 -15.85 15.81
CA THR A 162 4.45 -14.76 15.02
C THR A 162 4.19 -15.15 13.56
N ALA A 163 4.45 -16.39 13.15
CA ALA A 163 4.38 -16.80 11.75
C ALA A 163 2.98 -16.60 11.15
N GLN A 164 1.95 -16.97 11.89
CA GLN A 164 0.55 -16.83 11.47
C GLN A 164 0.09 -15.38 11.42
N GLU A 165 0.47 -14.57 12.41
CA GLU A 165 0.18 -13.13 12.43
C GLU A 165 0.89 -12.41 11.27
N ASN A 166 2.16 -12.70 11.04
CA ASN A 166 2.93 -12.16 9.91
C ASN A 166 2.32 -12.60 8.57
N LEU A 167 1.80 -13.82 8.46
CA LEU A 167 1.14 -14.31 7.25
C LEU A 167 -0.21 -13.59 7.02
N ALA A 168 -1.00 -13.39 8.07
CA ALA A 168 -2.23 -12.62 8.00
C ALA A 168 -1.96 -11.15 7.64
N ALA A 169 -0.96 -10.52 8.27
CA ALA A 169 -0.53 -9.16 7.97
C ALA A 169 0.01 -9.04 6.53
N ALA A 170 0.74 -10.04 6.04
CA ALA A 170 1.19 -10.07 4.65
C ALA A 170 -0.01 -10.10 3.68
N ARG A 171 -1.03 -10.93 3.94
CA ARG A 171 -2.28 -10.94 3.14
C ARG A 171 -2.95 -9.57 3.12
N GLN A 172 -3.09 -8.97 4.30
CA GLN A 172 -3.69 -7.64 4.42
C GLN A 172 -2.90 -6.58 3.64
N ALA A 173 -1.57 -6.58 3.77
CA ALA A 173 -0.70 -5.67 3.02
C ALA A 173 -0.81 -5.86 1.49
N VAL A 174 -1.04 -7.08 0.99
CA VAL A 174 -1.35 -7.30 -0.44
C VAL A 174 -2.67 -6.65 -0.82
N HIS A 175 -3.72 -6.81 0.00
CA HIS A 175 -5.01 -6.17 -0.24
C HIS A 175 -4.92 -4.64 -0.25
N ASP A 176 -4.10 -4.09 0.65
CA ASP A 176 -3.86 -2.64 0.78
C ASP A 176 -2.92 -2.09 -0.32
N GLY A 177 -2.34 -2.96 -1.16
CA GLY A 177 -1.42 -2.59 -2.24
C GLY A 177 0.01 -2.28 -1.78
N LEU A 178 0.34 -2.57 -0.52
CA LEU A 178 1.66 -2.38 0.09
C LEU A 178 2.58 -3.57 -0.21
N LEU A 179 2.91 -3.78 -1.49
CA LEU A 179 3.58 -5.02 -1.93
C LEU A 179 4.94 -5.26 -1.27
N ARG A 180 5.71 -4.19 -1.03
CA ARG A 180 7.02 -4.30 -0.39
C ARG A 180 6.91 -4.74 1.07
N ASP A 181 5.92 -4.22 1.79
CA ASP A 181 5.69 -4.59 3.19
C ASP A 181 5.16 -6.02 3.28
N ALA A 182 4.26 -6.41 2.37
CA ALA A 182 3.77 -7.77 2.24
C ALA A 182 4.90 -8.78 2.00
N GLU A 183 5.92 -8.44 1.20
CA GLU A 183 7.09 -9.29 0.95
C GLU A 183 7.95 -9.48 2.20
N VAL A 184 8.21 -8.40 2.93
CA VAL A 184 8.96 -8.46 4.20
C VAL A 184 8.23 -9.30 5.23
N LEU A 185 6.91 -9.09 5.37
CA LEU A 185 6.07 -9.85 6.29
C LEU A 185 5.99 -11.33 5.90
N LEU A 186 5.88 -11.63 4.61
CA LEU A 186 5.89 -13.01 4.12
C LEU A 186 7.25 -13.70 4.34
N ALA A 187 8.37 -12.98 4.19
CA ALA A 187 9.70 -13.52 4.48
C ALA A 187 9.85 -13.86 5.97
N LYS A 188 9.40 -12.98 6.87
CA LYS A 188 9.35 -13.25 8.32
C LYS A 188 8.45 -14.44 8.65
N ALA A 189 7.26 -14.50 8.03
CA ALA A 189 6.35 -15.63 8.19
C ALA A 189 7.04 -16.93 7.78
N LYS A 190 7.64 -17.01 6.59
CA LYS A 190 8.36 -18.20 6.10
C LYS A 190 9.48 -18.66 7.05
N ALA A 191 10.22 -17.73 7.64
CA ALA A 191 11.27 -18.07 8.60
C ALA A 191 10.72 -18.77 9.86
N GLY A 192 9.44 -18.54 10.20
CA GLY A 192 8.71 -19.25 11.24
C GLY A 192 8.09 -20.60 10.83
N ASN A 193 8.37 -21.09 9.62
CA ASN A 193 7.85 -22.37 9.06
C ASN A 193 6.33 -22.60 9.17
N PRO A 194 5.48 -21.65 8.71
CA PRO A 194 4.03 -21.80 8.67
C PRO A 194 3.60 -22.84 7.64
N GLU A 195 2.31 -23.16 7.62
CA GLU A 195 1.74 -24.14 6.70
C GLU A 195 2.03 -23.77 5.22
N PRO A 196 2.66 -24.66 4.43
CA PRO A 196 3.10 -24.34 3.07
C PRO A 196 1.96 -23.92 2.12
N THR A 197 0.77 -24.47 2.30
CA THR A 197 -0.44 -24.13 1.54
C THR A 197 -0.82 -22.66 1.72
N GLN A 198 -0.72 -22.16 2.96
CA GLN A 198 -1.06 -20.80 3.31
C GLN A 198 -0.04 -19.81 2.76
N VAL A 199 1.26 -20.17 2.79
CA VAL A 199 2.35 -19.40 2.18
C VAL A 199 2.15 -19.28 0.69
N GLY A 200 1.89 -20.41 0.00
CA GLY A 200 1.67 -20.44 -1.44
C GLY A 200 0.49 -19.57 -1.88
N ALA A 201 -0.58 -19.51 -1.07
CA ALA A 201 -1.70 -18.61 -1.33
C ALA A 201 -1.27 -17.13 -1.31
N VAL A 202 -0.48 -16.70 -0.32
CA VAL A 202 0.00 -15.30 -0.24
C VAL A 202 0.99 -14.98 -1.35
N GLU A 203 1.87 -15.92 -1.71
CA GLU A 203 2.79 -15.78 -2.85
C GLU A 203 2.03 -15.58 -4.17
N GLN A 204 0.97 -16.35 -4.38
CA GLN A 204 0.12 -16.21 -5.55
C GLN A 204 -0.59 -14.84 -5.55
N MET A 205 -1.14 -14.41 -4.42
CA MET A 205 -1.73 -13.08 -4.28
C MET A 205 -0.72 -11.97 -4.59
N LEU A 206 0.51 -12.06 -4.08
CA LEU A 206 1.59 -11.13 -4.40
C LEU A 206 1.93 -11.12 -5.89
N ALA A 207 2.06 -12.28 -6.51
CA ALA A 207 2.33 -12.40 -7.94
C ALA A 207 1.23 -11.76 -8.78
N ASP A 208 -0.03 -12.00 -8.44
CA ASP A 208 -1.18 -11.42 -9.12
C ASP A 208 -1.29 -9.91 -8.90
N ALA A 209 -1.02 -9.44 -7.69
CA ALA A 209 -0.98 -8.01 -7.36
C ALA A 209 0.14 -7.27 -8.11
N ARG A 210 1.34 -7.86 -8.21
CA ARG A 210 2.44 -7.33 -9.03
C ARG A 210 2.04 -7.24 -10.51
N LYS A 211 1.43 -8.29 -11.06
CA LYS A 211 0.92 -8.27 -12.45
C LYS A 211 -0.15 -7.19 -12.64
N ASN A 212 -1.02 -6.97 -11.66
CA ASN A 212 -2.01 -5.89 -11.70
C ASN A 212 -1.34 -4.51 -11.68
N GLN A 213 -0.35 -4.30 -10.84
CA GLN A 213 0.41 -3.05 -10.79
C GLN A 213 1.15 -2.78 -12.10
N THR A 214 1.89 -3.76 -12.62
CA THR A 214 2.58 -3.63 -13.93
C THR A 214 1.60 -3.29 -15.05
N ALA A 215 0.43 -3.94 -15.09
CA ALA A 215 -0.60 -3.63 -16.08
C ALA A 215 -1.11 -2.18 -15.95
N ARG A 216 -1.36 -1.71 -14.72
CA ARG A 216 -1.79 -0.31 -14.47
C ARG A 216 -0.72 0.69 -14.88
N ASP A 217 0.54 0.44 -14.55
CA ASP A 217 1.66 1.32 -14.91
C ASP A 217 1.87 1.38 -16.42
N LEU A 218 1.76 0.24 -17.11
CA LEU A 218 1.82 0.19 -18.57
C LEU A 218 0.64 0.92 -19.22
N VAL A 219 -0.58 0.76 -18.70
CA VAL A 219 -1.76 1.53 -19.16
C VAL A 219 -1.54 3.03 -18.98
N ALA A 220 -1.03 3.47 -17.83
CA ALA A 220 -0.72 4.86 -17.58
C ALA A 220 0.34 5.40 -18.55
N ARG A 221 1.42 4.64 -18.78
CA ARG A 221 2.48 4.99 -19.75
C ARG A 221 1.94 5.08 -21.17
N ILE A 222 1.08 4.15 -21.61
CA ILE A 222 0.45 4.18 -22.94
C ILE A 222 -0.43 5.42 -23.10
N ASN A 223 -1.26 5.73 -22.10
CA ASN A 223 -2.10 6.93 -22.12
C ASN A 223 -1.26 8.22 -22.14
N ALA A 224 -0.12 8.22 -21.45
CA ALA A 224 0.80 9.36 -21.43
C ALA A 224 1.55 9.59 -22.75
N VAL A 225 1.62 8.60 -23.66
CA VAL A 225 2.26 8.78 -24.98
C VAL A 225 1.53 9.87 -25.80
N GLY A 226 0.20 9.89 -25.73
CA GLY A 226 -0.65 10.83 -26.46
C GLY A 226 -0.34 10.91 -27.96
N ASP A 227 -0.40 12.12 -28.51
CA ASP A 227 -0.23 12.39 -29.94
C ASP A 227 1.23 12.69 -30.35
N GLN A 228 2.22 12.48 -29.48
CA GLN A 228 3.60 12.92 -29.76
C GLN A 228 4.24 12.26 -31.00
N PRO A 229 5.20 12.93 -31.67
CA PRO A 229 5.99 12.29 -32.72
C PRO A 229 6.66 11.00 -32.24
N GLY A 230 6.50 9.93 -33.01
CA GLY A 230 6.99 8.59 -32.66
C GLY A 230 6.07 7.79 -31.74
N ALA A 231 4.85 8.26 -31.47
CA ALA A 231 3.88 7.59 -30.59
C ALA A 231 3.66 6.11 -30.95
N VAL A 232 3.46 5.79 -32.24
CA VAL A 232 3.26 4.40 -32.68
C VAL A 232 4.44 3.50 -32.31
N ARG A 233 5.69 3.98 -32.45
CA ARG A 233 6.86 3.17 -32.07
C ARG A 233 6.90 2.94 -30.56
N ARG A 234 6.65 3.97 -29.76
CA ARG A 234 6.64 3.87 -28.30
C ARG A 234 5.53 2.95 -27.80
N ILE A 235 4.32 3.03 -28.37
CA ILE A 235 3.22 2.14 -28.00
C ILE A 235 3.58 0.68 -28.34
N LYS A 236 4.24 0.40 -29.47
CA LYS A 236 4.72 -0.98 -29.78
C LYS A 236 5.69 -1.50 -28.72
N GLN A 237 6.66 -0.68 -28.33
CA GLN A 237 7.62 -1.06 -27.28
C GLN A 237 6.92 -1.35 -25.95
N LEU A 238 5.89 -0.56 -25.58
CA LEU A 238 5.10 -0.79 -24.37
C LEU A 238 4.23 -2.06 -24.45
N VAL A 239 3.77 -2.43 -25.65
CA VAL A 239 3.04 -3.70 -25.86
C VAL A 239 3.97 -4.90 -25.78
N GLU A 240 5.16 -4.82 -26.38
CA GLU A 240 6.20 -5.85 -26.24
C GLU A 240 6.59 -6.02 -24.76
N GLU A 241 6.73 -4.92 -24.02
CA GLU A 241 6.94 -4.96 -22.57
C GLU A 241 5.76 -5.65 -21.83
N ALA A 242 4.51 -5.38 -22.22
CA ALA A 242 3.34 -6.05 -21.67
C ALA A 242 3.29 -7.56 -21.99
N GLU A 243 3.77 -7.97 -23.16
CA GLU A 243 3.89 -9.39 -23.56
C GLU A 243 4.94 -10.11 -22.72
N THR A 244 6.13 -9.52 -22.58
CA THR A 244 7.19 -10.09 -21.72
C THR A 244 6.76 -10.22 -20.26
N ALA A 245 5.97 -9.26 -19.76
CA ALA A 245 5.41 -9.29 -18.42
C ALA A 245 4.17 -10.20 -18.27
N GLY A 246 3.67 -10.81 -19.36
CA GLY A 246 2.49 -11.68 -19.34
C GLY A 246 1.18 -10.96 -19.03
N VAL A 247 1.10 -9.65 -19.27
CA VAL A 247 -0.08 -8.80 -18.98
C VAL A 247 -0.70 -8.20 -20.25
N ALA A 248 -0.28 -8.63 -21.44
CA ALA A 248 -0.75 -8.12 -22.74
C ALA A 248 -2.28 -8.08 -22.86
N ASN A 249 -2.99 -9.13 -22.41
CA ASN A 249 -4.45 -9.19 -22.44
C ASN A 249 -5.14 -8.06 -21.68
N ARG A 250 -4.50 -7.53 -20.63
CA ARG A 250 -5.03 -6.43 -19.80
C ARG A 250 -4.77 -5.06 -20.39
N VAL A 251 -3.78 -4.96 -21.27
CA VAL A 251 -3.31 -3.70 -21.86
C VAL A 251 -3.79 -3.51 -23.31
N SER A 252 -4.12 -4.61 -24.00
CA SER A 252 -4.45 -4.65 -25.44
C SER A 252 -5.52 -3.66 -25.89
N SER A 253 -6.64 -3.55 -25.16
CA SER A 253 -7.72 -2.61 -25.50
C SER A 253 -7.27 -1.15 -25.44
N VAL A 254 -6.47 -0.78 -24.44
CA VAL A 254 -5.93 0.58 -24.31
C VAL A 254 -4.88 0.82 -25.38
N ALA A 255 -3.97 -0.13 -25.58
CA ALA A 255 -2.94 -0.06 -26.61
C ALA A 255 -3.53 0.11 -28.01
N ASN A 256 -4.56 -0.67 -28.37
CA ASN A 256 -5.22 -0.59 -29.68
C ASN A 256 -5.86 0.78 -29.92
N ARG A 257 -6.57 1.32 -28.92
CA ARG A 257 -7.14 2.68 -29.01
C ARG A 257 -6.06 3.74 -29.18
N ALA A 258 -4.98 3.65 -28.40
CA ALA A 258 -3.84 4.56 -28.50
C ALA A 258 -3.14 4.44 -29.87
N PHE A 259 -3.02 3.22 -30.41
CA PHE A 259 -2.47 2.97 -31.74
C PHE A 259 -3.30 3.61 -32.85
N GLU A 260 -4.62 3.46 -32.81
CA GLU A 260 -5.52 4.04 -33.79
C GLU A 260 -5.50 5.56 -33.74
N ALA A 261 -5.46 6.15 -32.55
CA ALA A 261 -5.31 7.60 -32.36
C ALA A 261 -3.96 8.07 -32.94
N ALA A 262 -2.86 7.43 -32.54
CA ALA A 262 -1.52 7.78 -33.02
C ALA A 262 -1.38 7.64 -34.55
N ARG A 263 -1.97 6.60 -35.15
CA ARG A 263 -2.00 6.43 -36.62
C ARG A 263 -2.79 7.54 -37.31
N ARG A 264 -3.95 7.92 -36.77
CA ARG A 264 -4.74 9.04 -37.31
C ARG A 264 -3.93 10.34 -37.28
N THR A 265 -3.25 10.62 -36.18
CA THR A 265 -2.40 11.80 -36.03
C THR A 265 -1.21 11.78 -36.99
N ILE A 266 -0.53 10.64 -37.16
CA ILE A 266 0.55 10.48 -38.14
C ILE A 266 0.05 10.74 -39.57
N ASN A 267 -1.11 10.16 -39.93
CA ASN A 267 -1.70 10.36 -41.26
C ASN A 267 -2.07 11.83 -41.49
N ALA A 268 -2.62 12.52 -40.48
CA ALA A 268 -2.92 13.94 -40.55
C ALA A 268 -1.65 14.78 -40.76
N ARG A 269 -0.57 14.49 -40.01
CA ARG A 269 0.73 15.16 -40.19
C ARG A 269 1.35 14.89 -41.55
N TYR A 270 1.25 13.66 -42.04
CA TYR A 270 1.72 13.32 -43.37
C TYR A 270 0.93 14.08 -44.46
N ALA A 271 -0.39 14.20 -44.31
CA ALA A 271 -1.21 15.01 -45.20
C ALA A 271 -0.82 16.50 -45.18
N GLN A 272 -0.49 17.06 -44.00
CA GLN A 272 0.03 18.44 -43.87
C GLN A 272 1.44 18.61 -44.46
N ALA A 273 2.31 17.62 -44.31
CA ALA A 273 3.67 17.62 -44.86
C ALA A 273 3.67 17.49 -46.39
N ARG A 274 2.62 16.87 -46.95
CA ARG A 274 2.50 16.54 -48.37
C ARG A 274 2.73 17.72 -49.31
N PRO A 275 1.99 18.85 -49.21
CA PRO A 275 2.20 19.99 -50.11
C PRO A 275 3.58 20.62 -49.95
N ILE A 276 4.14 20.63 -48.73
CA ILE A 276 5.49 21.16 -48.47
C ILE A 276 6.54 20.28 -49.18
N ALA A 277 6.41 18.96 -49.05
CA ALA A 277 7.30 18.02 -49.74
C ALA A 277 7.17 18.11 -51.27
N ASP A 278 5.95 18.29 -51.80
CA ASP A 278 5.74 18.49 -53.25
C ASP A 278 6.44 19.78 -53.74
N HIS A 279 6.38 20.86 -52.95
CA HIS A 279 7.09 22.11 -53.26
C HIS A 279 8.62 21.95 -53.21
N LEU A 280 9.16 21.26 -52.19
CA LEU A 280 10.60 20.99 -52.08
C LEU A 280 11.16 20.22 -53.28
N VAL A 281 10.38 19.27 -53.82
CA VAL A 281 10.76 18.55 -55.05
C VAL A 281 10.85 19.50 -56.25
N ALA A 282 9.90 20.42 -56.39
CA ALA A 282 9.92 21.41 -57.45
C ALA A 282 11.12 22.37 -57.35
N GLU A 283 11.61 22.63 -56.13
CA GLU A 283 12.83 23.41 -55.86
C GLU A 283 14.13 22.60 -56.04
N GLY A 284 14.03 21.32 -56.44
CA GLY A 284 15.17 20.46 -56.69
C GLY A 284 15.72 19.70 -55.48
N PHE A 285 15.03 19.74 -54.34
CA PHE A 285 15.37 18.95 -53.15
C PHE A 285 14.62 17.62 -53.14
N LEU A 286 15.19 16.63 -52.47
CA LEU A 286 14.54 15.36 -52.19
C LEU A 286 14.07 15.33 -50.72
N PRO A 287 12.75 15.45 -50.47
CA PRO A 287 12.22 15.42 -49.11
C PRO A 287 12.14 13.99 -48.56
N VAL A 288 12.63 13.81 -47.33
CA VAL A 288 12.41 12.61 -46.53
C VAL A 288 11.41 12.95 -45.42
N VAL A 289 10.16 12.53 -45.61
CA VAL A 289 9.05 12.82 -44.68
C VAL A 289 9.00 11.76 -43.58
N GLY A 290 9.06 12.22 -42.34
CA GLY A 290 8.82 11.47 -41.12
C GLY A 290 7.64 12.03 -40.32
N ASP A 291 7.36 11.43 -39.17
CA ASP A 291 6.30 11.88 -38.26
C ASP A 291 6.67 13.25 -37.66
N GLY A 292 6.04 14.31 -38.17
CA GLY A 292 6.26 15.70 -37.73
C GLY A 292 7.61 16.30 -38.12
N ARG A 293 8.34 15.68 -39.06
CA ARG A 293 9.66 16.15 -39.53
C ARG A 293 9.81 15.89 -41.03
N ILE A 294 10.34 16.87 -41.76
CA ILE A 294 10.73 16.74 -43.17
C ILE A 294 12.21 17.09 -43.26
N GLU A 295 13.02 16.21 -43.83
CA GLU A 295 14.42 16.48 -44.13
C GLU A 295 14.55 16.80 -45.62
N ALA A 296 15.09 17.97 -45.97
CA ALA A 296 15.31 18.36 -47.36
C ALA A 296 16.75 18.04 -47.76
N TRP A 297 16.92 17.05 -48.63
CA TRP A 297 18.24 16.59 -49.09
C TRP A 297 18.54 17.11 -50.49
N LYS A 298 19.78 17.49 -50.73
CA LYS A 298 20.27 17.92 -52.04
C LYS A 298 21.30 16.92 -52.55
N SER A 299 21.20 16.55 -53.82
CA SER A 299 22.25 15.75 -54.46
C SER A 299 23.47 16.64 -54.71
N VAL A 300 24.63 16.18 -54.25
CA VAL A 300 25.94 16.73 -54.53
C VAL A 300 26.61 15.76 -55.49
N ALA A 301 26.45 16.01 -56.78
CA ALA A 301 27.18 15.26 -57.78
C ALA A 301 28.69 15.47 -57.54
N ARG A 302 29.45 14.40 -57.34
CA ARG A 302 30.89 14.45 -57.58
C ARG A 302 31.05 14.49 -59.10
N HIS A 303 31.60 15.58 -59.63
CA HIS A 303 32.11 15.60 -60.98
C HIS A 303 33.26 14.60 -61.10
N THR A 304 32.94 13.35 -61.41
CA THR A 304 33.90 12.38 -61.90
C THR A 304 33.36 11.82 -63.21
N HIS A 305 33.98 12.27 -64.30
CA HIS A 305 33.80 11.74 -65.64
C HIS A 305 34.15 10.24 -65.64
N ALA A 306 33.14 9.39 -65.58
CA ALA A 306 33.23 8.00 -66.00
C ALA A 306 31.83 7.55 -66.47
N PRO A 307 31.66 7.19 -67.75
CA PRO A 307 30.46 6.49 -68.20
C PRO A 307 30.53 5.05 -67.67
N ASP A 308 29.41 4.52 -67.17
CA ASP A 308 29.19 3.09 -66.85
C ASP A 308 29.32 2.62 -65.38
N THR A 309 29.19 3.50 -64.38
CA THR A 309 28.93 3.05 -62.98
C THR A 309 27.71 3.74 -62.39
N GLU A 310 26.84 2.96 -61.73
CA GLU A 310 25.68 3.42 -60.96
C GLU A 310 25.99 4.74 -60.24
N SER A 311 25.13 5.74 -60.42
CA SER A 311 25.38 7.12 -59.96
C SER A 311 25.72 7.16 -58.47
N ASP A 312 26.99 7.42 -58.14
CA ASP A 312 27.52 7.57 -56.79
C ASP A 312 27.13 8.95 -56.22
N ASN A 313 25.81 9.19 -56.12
CA ASN A 313 25.23 10.46 -55.67
C ASN A 313 25.44 10.62 -54.17
N THR A 314 26.29 11.56 -53.76
CA THR A 314 26.40 11.94 -52.35
C THR A 314 25.30 12.95 -52.02
N TRP A 315 24.57 12.74 -50.93
CA TRP A 315 23.47 13.60 -50.49
C TRP A 315 23.89 14.49 -49.34
N GLU A 316 23.54 15.77 -49.39
CA GLU A 316 23.74 16.73 -48.31
C GLU A 316 22.40 17.18 -47.73
N LEU A 317 22.26 17.21 -46.41
CA LEU A 317 21.09 17.74 -45.73
C LEU A 317 21.16 19.27 -45.72
N ASP A 318 20.27 19.94 -46.44
CA ASP A 318 20.24 21.40 -46.50
C ASP A 318 19.52 22.00 -45.29
N HIS A 319 18.32 21.52 -45.01
CA HIS A 319 17.52 21.95 -43.86
C HIS A 319 16.52 20.90 -43.41
N VAL A 320 16.01 21.08 -42.20
CA VAL A 320 14.99 20.24 -41.57
C VAL A 320 13.79 21.11 -41.22
N LEU A 321 12.61 20.72 -41.67
CA LEU A 321 11.37 21.29 -41.20
C LEU A 321 10.81 20.42 -40.07
N SER A 322 10.49 21.03 -38.94
CA SER A 322 9.86 20.34 -37.80
C SER A 322 8.52 20.97 -37.46
N LEU A 323 7.50 20.13 -37.29
CA LEU A 323 6.17 20.56 -36.89
C LEU A 323 6.18 20.94 -35.40
N ARG A 324 5.87 22.20 -35.09
CA ARG A 324 5.76 22.70 -33.71
C ARG A 324 4.39 22.37 -33.13
N ALA A 325 4.28 22.47 -31.79
CA ALA A 325 3.05 22.17 -31.06
C ALA A 325 1.83 23.03 -31.48
N ASN A 326 2.08 24.22 -32.04
CA ASN A 326 1.05 25.11 -32.59
C ASN A 326 0.65 24.80 -34.05
N GLY A 327 1.11 23.67 -34.61
CA GLY A 327 0.79 23.26 -35.98
C GLY A 327 1.60 23.98 -37.08
N VAL A 328 2.58 24.81 -36.72
CA VAL A 328 3.42 25.53 -37.69
C VAL A 328 4.71 24.75 -37.96
N TRP A 329 5.06 24.58 -39.23
CA TRP A 329 6.34 24.03 -39.65
C TRP A 329 7.44 25.08 -39.49
N LYS A 330 8.49 24.74 -38.75
CA LYS A 330 9.67 25.59 -38.57
C LYS A 330 10.87 24.99 -39.30
N THR A 331 11.49 25.78 -40.15
CA THR A 331 12.72 25.42 -40.85
C THR A 331 13.94 25.66 -39.96
N GLU A 332 14.81 24.68 -39.89
CA GLU A 332 16.07 24.73 -39.14
C GLU A 332 17.20 24.22 -40.04
N LYS A 333 18.30 24.96 -40.11
CA LYS A 333 19.51 24.49 -40.77
C LYS A 333 20.29 23.56 -39.82
N PRO A 334 20.90 22.49 -40.33
CA PRO A 334 21.72 21.63 -39.49
C PRO A 334 22.92 22.43 -38.98
N ARG A 335 23.25 22.27 -37.69
CA ARG A 335 24.37 22.99 -37.04
C ARG A 335 25.74 22.53 -37.56
N VAL A 336 25.80 21.36 -38.18
CA VAL A 336 26.98 20.73 -38.77
C VAL A 336 26.55 20.17 -40.13
N ALA A 337 27.39 20.26 -41.15
CA ALA A 337 27.11 19.67 -42.45
C ALA A 337 26.90 18.15 -42.31
N VAL A 338 25.76 17.65 -42.81
CA VAL A 338 25.42 16.22 -42.76
C VAL A 338 25.36 15.69 -44.19
N THR A 339 26.28 14.80 -44.52
CA THR A 339 26.31 14.12 -45.83
C THR A 339 26.05 12.62 -45.69
N ARG A 340 25.43 12.00 -46.69
CA ARG A 340 25.22 10.55 -46.77
C ARG A 340 25.51 10.04 -48.17
N LYS A 341 26.09 8.83 -48.27
CA LYS A 341 26.23 8.13 -49.55
C LYS A 341 24.87 7.71 -50.09
N ASP A 342 24.05 7.12 -49.23
CA ASP A 342 22.71 6.67 -49.59
C ASP A 342 21.63 7.30 -48.71
N LEU A 343 20.46 7.48 -49.31
CA LEU A 343 19.26 7.85 -48.57
C LEU A 343 18.58 6.61 -47.99
N PRO A 344 17.81 6.77 -46.90
CA PRO A 344 17.06 5.67 -46.31
C PRO A 344 16.19 4.97 -47.37
N PRO A 345 16.06 3.62 -47.37
CA PRO A 345 15.27 2.90 -48.38
C PRO A 345 13.85 3.45 -48.54
N ARG A 346 13.18 3.83 -47.44
CA ARG A 346 11.85 4.45 -47.46
C ARG A 346 11.76 5.74 -48.28
N ALA A 347 12.86 6.48 -48.39
CA ALA A 347 12.93 7.71 -49.19
C ALA A 347 13.09 7.38 -50.67
N GLN A 348 13.93 6.42 -51.02
CA GLN A 348 14.16 5.96 -52.39
C GLN A 348 12.90 5.35 -53.03
N HIS A 349 12.06 4.70 -52.23
CA HIS A 349 10.77 4.15 -52.68
C HIS A 349 9.62 5.16 -52.58
N SER A 350 9.90 6.43 -52.26
CA SER A 350 8.86 7.44 -52.11
C SER A 350 8.47 8.03 -53.47
N ARG A 351 7.22 8.48 -53.59
CA ARG A 351 6.76 9.20 -54.79
C ARG A 351 7.60 10.45 -55.10
N TRP A 352 8.16 11.08 -54.07
CA TRP A 352 8.98 12.27 -54.22
C TRP A 352 10.34 11.97 -54.82
N TYR A 353 10.91 10.80 -54.52
CA TYR A 353 12.13 10.32 -55.18
C TYR A 353 11.90 10.14 -56.68
N HIS A 354 10.85 9.43 -57.06
CA HIS A 354 10.52 9.23 -58.48
C HIS A 354 10.20 10.55 -59.19
N ALA A 355 9.46 11.47 -58.54
CA ALA A 355 9.19 12.79 -59.09
C ALA A 355 10.47 13.63 -59.26
N TRP A 356 11.37 13.59 -58.27
CA TRP A 356 12.66 14.28 -58.32
C TRP A 356 13.54 13.73 -59.44
N VAL A 357 13.69 12.41 -59.56
CA VAL A 357 14.47 11.76 -60.64
C VAL A 357 13.93 12.17 -62.02
N SER A 358 12.60 12.16 -62.20
CA SER A 358 11.97 12.58 -63.45
C SER A 358 12.23 14.07 -63.76
N ALA A 359 12.15 14.94 -62.75
CA ALA A 359 12.44 16.37 -62.91
C ALA A 359 13.90 16.66 -63.31
N GLN A 360 14.85 15.93 -62.73
CA GLN A 360 16.28 16.03 -63.09
C GLN A 360 16.53 15.58 -64.55
N ASN A 361 15.85 14.53 -65.00
CA ASN A 361 15.97 14.03 -66.37
C ASN A 361 15.30 14.93 -67.44
N THR A 362 14.46 15.88 -67.03
CA THR A 362 13.76 16.81 -67.94
C THR A 362 14.50 18.17 -68.05
N THR A 363 15.47 18.43 -67.17
CA THR A 363 16.27 19.66 -67.11
C THR A 363 17.72 19.47 -67.57
N ALA A 364 18.11 18.25 -67.90
CA ALA A 364 19.32 17.90 -68.66
C ALA A 364 19.01 17.86 -70.16
#